data_AF-A0A150GLE4-F1
#
_entry.id   AF-A0A150GLE4-F1
#
_cell.length_a   1.000
_cell.length_b   1.000
_cell.length_c   1.000
_cell.angle_alpha   90.00
_cell.angle_beta   90.00
_cell.angle_gamma   90.00
#
_symmetry.space_group_name_H-M   'P 1'
#
loop_
_entity.id
_entity.type
_entity.pdbx_description
1 polymer ?
#
loop_
_entity_poly.entity_id
_entity_poly.type
_entity_poly.pdbx_seq_one_letter_code
_entity_poly.pdbx_strand_id
1 'polypeptide(L)'
;MGYGGYVSAKLPPPKPSDVEAAVQAVKSLEAVEMIHKLIYNCTVQPKEEKFRRVRLANPKIKSVLGDAAGAVDAMVALGWALEEAEGEPVLVVPSGKYMTMQQVRIVEAARDKLSKDLKDQVRHNNVSLMA
;
A
#
# COMPACT_ATOMS: atom_id res chain seq x y z
N MET A 1 -7.65 -38.49 -30.00
CA MET A 1 -8.24 -37.63 -28.95
C MET A 1 -7.16 -37.33 -27.91
N GLY A 2 -6.30 -36.36 -28.16
CA GLY A 2 -5.24 -35.95 -27.24
C GLY A 2 -5.45 -34.49 -26.91
N TYR A 3 -5.81 -34.18 -25.67
CA TYR A 3 -5.92 -32.80 -25.19
C TYR A 3 -4.50 -32.23 -25.05
N GLY A 4 -4.01 -31.68 -26.14
CA GLY A 4 -2.90 -30.74 -26.13
C GLY A 4 -3.41 -29.37 -25.75
N GLY A 5 -2.76 -28.74 -24.78
CA GLY A 5 -2.80 -27.29 -24.61
C GLY A 5 -3.60 -26.82 -23.41
N TYR A 6 -2.90 -26.59 -22.31
CA TYR A 6 -3.00 -25.32 -21.59
C TYR A 6 -1.60 -24.95 -21.12
N VAL A 7 -0.82 -24.38 -22.04
CA VAL A 7 0.28 -23.50 -21.63
C VAL A 7 -0.43 -22.27 -21.08
N SER A 8 -0.42 -22.09 -19.76
CA SER A 8 -0.97 -20.91 -19.10
C SER A 8 -0.47 -19.67 -19.84
N ALA A 9 -1.37 -19.03 -20.58
CA ALA A 9 -1.08 -17.79 -21.27
C ALA A 9 -0.57 -16.83 -20.21
N LYS A 10 0.70 -16.43 -20.33
CA LYS A 10 1.25 -15.27 -19.63
C LYS A 10 0.49 -14.06 -20.18
N LEU A 11 -0.69 -13.82 -19.62
CA LEU A 11 -1.40 -12.57 -19.77
C LEU A 11 -0.39 -11.46 -19.44
N PRO A 12 -0.25 -10.44 -20.31
CA PRO A 12 0.51 -9.26 -19.92
C PRO A 12 -0.04 -8.77 -18.58
N PRO A 13 0.82 -8.29 -17.66
CA PRO A 13 0.34 -7.85 -16.36
C PRO A 13 -0.83 -6.89 -16.61
N PRO A 14 -2.00 -7.12 -16.00
CA PRO A 14 -3.11 -6.18 -16.12
C PRO A 14 -2.53 -4.81 -15.80
N LYS A 15 -2.89 -3.79 -16.60
CA LYS A 15 -2.49 -2.40 -16.31
C LYS A 15 -2.76 -2.20 -14.82
N PRO A 16 -1.75 -1.79 -14.02
CA PRO A 16 -1.91 -1.72 -12.59
C PRO A 16 -3.17 -0.91 -12.33
N SER A 17 -4.11 -1.51 -11.60
CA SER A 17 -5.32 -0.82 -11.18
C SER A 17 -4.92 0.52 -10.58
N ASP A 18 -5.73 1.58 -10.68
CA ASP A 18 -5.35 2.91 -10.16
C ASP A 18 -4.83 2.85 -8.71
N VAL A 19 -5.38 1.91 -7.92
CA VAL A 19 -4.94 1.56 -6.56
C VAL A 19 -3.52 0.98 -6.50
N GLU A 20 -3.17 0.04 -7.39
CA GLU A 20 -1.83 -0.54 -7.45
C GLU A 20 -0.79 0.50 -7.85
N ALA A 21 -1.11 1.39 -8.79
CA ALA A 21 -0.22 2.46 -9.20
C ALA A 21 0.01 3.47 -8.06
N ALA A 22 -1.05 3.85 -7.34
CA ALA A 22 -0.95 4.75 -6.20
C ALA A 22 -0.09 4.16 -5.06
N VAL A 23 -0.26 2.88 -4.74
CA VAL A 23 0.58 2.23 -3.72
C VAL A 23 2.03 2.08 -4.19
N GLN A 24 2.27 1.80 -5.47
CA GLN A 24 3.62 1.71 -6.05
C GLN A 24 4.33 3.06 -6.11
N ALA A 25 3.60 4.18 -6.13
CA ALA A 25 4.18 5.52 -6.09
C ALA A 25 4.85 5.82 -4.74
N VAL A 26 4.48 5.09 -3.68
CA VAL A 26 5.07 5.24 -2.34
C VAL A 26 6.46 4.63 -2.33
N LYS A 27 7.48 5.48 -2.26
CA LYS A 27 8.90 5.06 -2.26
C LYS A 27 9.45 4.73 -0.87
N SER A 28 8.67 4.95 0.19
CA SER A 28 9.08 4.68 1.57
C SER A 28 8.57 3.31 2.04
N LEU A 29 9.49 2.42 2.39
CA LEU A 29 9.15 1.07 2.87
C LEU A 29 8.40 1.14 4.21
N GLU A 30 8.78 2.04 5.10
CA GLU A 30 8.10 2.27 6.39
C GLU A 30 6.66 2.74 6.19
N ALA A 31 6.42 3.61 5.20
CA ALA A 31 5.09 4.08 4.85
C ALA A 31 4.21 2.95 4.33
N VAL A 32 4.71 2.15 3.38
CA VAL A 32 3.99 0.99 2.83
C VAL A 32 3.69 -0.04 3.93
N GLU A 33 4.63 -0.29 4.84
CA GLU A 33 4.41 -1.18 5.99
C GLU A 33 3.33 -0.67 6.95
N MET A 34 3.28 0.65 7.18
CA MET A 34 2.24 1.26 7.99
C MET A 34 0.88 1.15 7.31
N ILE A 35 0.79 1.45 6.00
CA ILE A 35 -0.43 1.30 5.20
C ILE A 35 -0.93 -0.15 5.26
N HIS A 36 -0.04 -1.13 5.08
CA HIS A 36 -0.37 -2.55 5.18
C HIS A 36 -1.00 -2.89 6.53
N LYS A 37 -0.37 -2.48 7.64
CA LYS A 37 -0.90 -2.72 8.99
C LYS A 37 -2.29 -2.10 9.20
N LEU A 38 -2.49 -0.87 8.73
CA LEU A 38 -3.78 -0.18 8.86
C LEU A 38 -4.89 -0.93 8.11
N ILE A 39 -4.64 -1.30 6.85
CA ILE A 39 -5.62 -2.01 6.03
C ILE A 39 -5.86 -3.42 6.54
N TYR A 40 -4.81 -4.13 6.95
CA TYR A 40 -4.93 -5.47 7.52
C TYR A 40 -5.78 -5.46 8.79
N ASN A 41 -5.53 -4.54 9.72
CA ASN A 41 -6.33 -4.40 10.94
C ASN A 41 -7.79 -4.08 10.62
N CYS A 42 -8.03 -3.18 9.67
CA CYS A 42 -9.36 -2.87 9.15
C CYS A 42 -10.08 -4.07 8.50
N THR A 43 -9.32 -4.95 7.84
CA THR A 43 -9.85 -6.14 7.15
C THR A 43 -10.16 -7.27 8.13
N VAL A 44 -9.28 -7.51 9.11
CA VAL A 44 -9.44 -8.56 10.13
C VAL A 44 -10.48 -8.16 11.18
N GLN A 45 -10.49 -6.89 11.58
CA GLN A 45 -11.39 -6.36 12.60
C GLN A 45 -12.26 -5.24 12.04
N PRO A 46 -13.15 -5.54 11.07
CA PRO A 46 -13.96 -4.52 10.43
C PRO A 46 -14.96 -3.90 11.40
N LYS A 47 -15.31 -4.54 12.52
CA LYS A 47 -16.27 -3.98 13.49
C LYS A 47 -15.65 -2.96 14.43
N GLU A 48 -14.32 -2.83 14.45
CA GLU A 48 -13.63 -1.95 15.38
C GLU A 48 -13.43 -0.55 14.78
N GLU A 49 -14.17 0.42 15.30
CA GLU A 49 -14.16 1.80 14.82
C GLU A 49 -12.78 2.48 14.97
N LYS A 50 -12.01 2.06 15.99
CA LYS A 50 -10.65 2.57 16.23
C LYS A 50 -9.68 2.29 15.08
N PHE A 51 -9.91 1.24 14.30
CA PHE A 51 -9.07 0.92 13.14
C PHE A 51 -9.55 1.60 11.87
N ARG A 52 -10.84 1.94 11.80
CA ARG A 52 -11.43 2.69 10.69
C ARG A 52 -11.10 4.18 10.71
N ARG A 53 -10.42 4.68 11.73
CA ARG A 53 -10.05 6.10 11.84
C ARG A 53 -8.60 6.26 12.29
N VAL A 54 -7.84 7.03 11.52
CA VAL A 54 -6.42 7.30 11.75
C VAL A 54 -6.19 8.81 11.73
N ARG A 55 -5.75 9.38 12.86
CA ARG A 55 -5.40 10.81 12.94
C ARG A 55 -3.97 11.01 12.39
N LEU A 56 -3.84 11.79 11.32
CA LEU A 56 -2.52 12.21 10.80
C LEU A 56 -1.84 13.25 11.72
N ALA A 57 -2.55 13.71 12.75
CA ALA A 57 -2.00 14.53 13.83
C ALA A 57 -0.93 13.83 14.69
N ASN A 58 -1.00 12.50 14.82
CA ASN A 58 -0.06 11.78 15.66
C ASN A 58 1.35 11.87 15.04
N PRO A 59 2.36 12.39 15.74
CA PRO A 59 3.67 12.70 15.15
C PRO A 59 4.30 11.49 14.44
N LYS A 60 4.11 10.28 14.98
CA LYS A 60 4.61 9.06 14.35
C LYS A 60 3.90 8.73 13.03
N ILE A 61 2.59 8.93 12.98
CA ILE A 61 1.79 8.69 11.76
C ILE A 61 2.04 9.81 10.76
N LYS A 62 2.16 11.05 11.21
CA LYS A 62 2.48 12.21 10.36
C LYS A 62 3.82 12.01 9.64
N SER A 63 4.87 11.65 10.36
CA SER A 63 6.19 11.44 9.77
C SER A 63 6.23 10.27 8.77
N VAL A 64 5.48 9.20 9.03
CA VAL A 64 5.53 7.99 8.18
C VAL A 64 4.54 8.04 7.03
N LEU A 65 3.35 8.61 7.24
CA LEU A 65 2.23 8.58 6.29
C LEU A 65 1.91 9.97 5.72
N GLY A 66 2.05 11.04 6.51
CA GLY A 66 1.79 12.41 6.07
C GLY A 66 2.95 13.02 5.28
N ASP A 67 4.19 12.75 5.68
CA ASP A 67 5.41 13.27 5.05
C ASP A 67 5.86 12.41 3.85
N ALA A 68 5.43 11.14 3.82
CA ALA A 68 5.74 10.24 2.71
C ALA A 68 4.94 10.62 1.46
N ALA A 69 5.66 11.07 0.43
CA ALA A 69 5.09 11.41 -0.86
C ALA A 69 4.27 10.23 -1.44
N GLY A 70 3.01 10.49 -1.75
CA GLY A 70 2.08 9.50 -2.32
C GLY A 70 1.40 8.58 -1.30
N ALA A 71 1.76 8.62 -0.01
CA ALA A 71 1.18 7.70 0.98
C ALA A 71 -0.29 8.02 1.31
N VAL A 72 -0.65 9.30 1.41
CA VAL A 72 -2.05 9.74 1.57
C VAL A 72 -2.86 9.38 0.32
N ASP A 73 -2.30 9.60 -0.88
CA ASP A 73 -2.96 9.29 -2.15
C ASP A 73 -3.21 7.78 -2.29
N ALA A 74 -2.26 6.94 -1.89
CA ALA A 74 -2.42 5.50 -1.81
C ALA A 74 -3.56 5.09 -0.87
N MET A 75 -3.66 5.70 0.32
CA MET A 75 -4.77 5.45 1.26
C MET A 75 -6.12 5.82 0.65
N VAL A 76 -6.20 6.97 -0.03
CA VAL A 76 -7.42 7.42 -0.71
C VAL A 76 -7.81 6.47 -1.85
N ALA A 77 -6.85 6.04 -2.67
CA ALA A 77 -7.08 5.06 -3.74
C ALA A 77 -7.53 3.70 -3.18
N LEU A 78 -7.03 3.29 -2.01
CA LEU A 78 -7.47 2.10 -1.28
C LEU A 78 -8.88 2.24 -0.67
N GLY A 79 -9.51 3.40 -0.82
CA GLY A 79 -10.90 3.63 -0.44
C GLY A 79 -11.09 4.30 0.91
N TRP A 80 -10.01 4.79 1.53
CA TRP A 80 -10.10 5.71 2.66
C TRP A 80 -10.50 7.10 2.17
N ALA A 81 -11.08 7.89 3.07
CA ALA A 81 -11.37 9.30 2.84
C ALA A 81 -10.51 10.13 3.78
N LEU A 82 -9.90 11.18 3.23
CA LEU A 82 -9.25 12.22 4.03
C LEU A 82 -10.34 13.20 4.46
N GLU A 83 -10.59 13.26 5.76
CA GLU A 83 -11.47 14.23 6.41
C GLU A 83 -10.68 15.15 7.32
N GLU A 84 -11.28 16.27 7.70
CA GLU A 84 -10.73 17.20 8.69
C GLU A 84 -11.56 17.09 9.96
N ALA A 85 -10.94 16.63 11.05
CA ALA A 85 -11.57 16.54 12.37
C ALA A 85 -10.82 17.46 13.33
N GLU A 86 -11.53 18.42 13.94
CA GLU A 86 -10.96 19.37 14.90
C GLU A 86 -9.80 20.22 14.32
N GLY A 87 -9.82 20.47 13.00
CA GLY A 87 -8.74 21.19 12.29
C GLY A 87 -7.50 20.34 11.99
N GLU A 88 -7.58 19.03 12.20
CA GLU A 88 -6.50 18.09 11.91
C GLU A 88 -6.92 17.09 10.82
N PRO A 89 -6.01 16.76 9.87
CA PRO A 89 -6.32 15.77 8.86
C PRO A 89 -6.44 14.37 9.47
N VAL A 90 -7.50 13.66 9.11
CA VAL A 90 -7.89 12.34 9.61
C VAL A 90 -8.24 11.47 8.41
N LEU A 91 -7.68 10.26 8.37
CA LEU A 91 -8.06 9.24 7.39
C LEU A 91 -9.13 8.35 8.01
N VAL A 92 -10.29 8.26 7.37
CA VAL A 92 -11.38 7.37 7.77
C VAL A 92 -11.75 6.40 6.68
N VAL A 93 -12.24 5.24 7.09
CA VAL A 93 -12.98 4.35 6.19
C VAL A 93 -14.44 4.79 6.20
N PRO A 94 -14.99 5.23 5.05
CA PRO A 94 -16.37 5.69 5.00
C PRO A 94 -17.36 4.58 5.34
N SER A 95 -18.44 4.95 6.03
CA SER A 95 -19.50 4.05 6.48
C SER A 95 -20.09 3.24 5.31
N GLY A 96 -20.04 1.91 5.41
CA GLY A 96 -20.52 1.00 4.37
C GLY A 96 -19.44 0.50 3.41
N LYS A 97 -18.21 1.02 3.47
CA LYS A 97 -17.07 0.41 2.80
C LYS A 97 -16.31 -0.53 3.74
N TYR A 98 -15.84 -1.63 3.16
CA TYR A 98 -15.01 -2.62 3.84
C TYR A 98 -13.77 -2.89 3.01
N MET A 99 -12.67 -3.10 3.71
CA MET A 99 -11.39 -3.40 3.11
C MET A 99 -11.39 -4.88 2.79
N THR A 100 -10.84 -5.24 1.63
CA THR A 100 -10.78 -6.62 1.18
C THR A 100 -9.36 -7.16 1.27
N MET A 101 -9.22 -8.47 1.39
CA MET A 101 -7.91 -9.13 1.32
C MET A 101 -7.20 -8.90 -0.01
N GLN A 102 -7.91 -8.54 -1.09
CA GLN A 102 -7.27 -8.14 -2.34
C GLN A 102 -6.45 -6.86 -2.17
N GLN A 103 -6.97 -5.87 -1.45
CA GLN A 103 -6.25 -4.63 -1.19
C GLN A 103 -5.02 -4.87 -0.31
N VAL A 104 -5.14 -5.74 0.70
CA VAL A 104 -4.00 -6.17 1.52
C VAL A 104 -2.90 -6.76 0.63
N ARG A 105 -3.25 -7.69 -0.26
CA ARG A 105 -2.31 -8.33 -1.20
C ARG A 105 -1.64 -7.34 -2.16
N ILE A 106 -2.37 -6.32 -2.63
CA ILE A 106 -1.82 -5.26 -3.48
C ILE A 106 -0.71 -4.52 -2.73
N VAL A 107 -0.94 -4.18 -1.46
CA VAL A 107 0.03 -3.47 -0.63
C VAL A 107 1.22 -4.36 -0.27
N GLU A 108 0.99 -5.64 0.04
CA GLU A 108 2.06 -6.62 0.26
C GLU A 108 2.93 -6.77 -1.00
N ALA A 109 2.34 -6.91 -2.18
CA ALA A 109 3.07 -7.03 -3.44
C ALA A 109 3.92 -5.78 -3.73
N ALA A 110 3.38 -4.58 -3.45
CA ALA A 110 4.14 -3.34 -3.58
C ALA A 110 5.31 -3.25 -2.59
N ARG A 111 5.10 -3.67 -1.34
CA ARG A 111 6.15 -3.76 -0.31
C ARG A 111 7.28 -4.70 -0.73
N ASP A 112 6.96 -5.91 -1.16
CA ASP A 112 7.94 -6.90 -1.60
C ASP A 112 8.74 -6.40 -2.80
N LYS A 113 8.07 -5.77 -3.76
CA LYS A 113 8.72 -5.16 -4.92
C LYS A 113 9.68 -4.04 -4.51
N LEU A 114 9.26 -3.13 -3.64
CA LEU A 114 10.10 -2.03 -3.15
C LEU A 114 11.29 -2.55 -2.35
N SER A 115 11.09 -3.55 -1.48
CA SER A 115 12.16 -4.19 -0.72
C SER A 115 13.20 -4.86 -1.62
N LYS A 116 12.75 -5.53 -2.69
CA LYS A 116 13.62 -6.17 -3.67
C LYS A 116 14.41 -5.14 -4.47
N ASP A 117 13.76 -4.07 -4.92
CA ASP A 117 14.39 -2.98 -5.66
C ASP A 117 15.47 -2.27 -4.82
N LEU A 118 15.17 -1.96 -3.56
CA LEU A 118 16.15 -1.42 -2.60
C LEU A 118 17.37 -2.33 -2.44
N LYS A 119 17.16 -3.65 -2.30
CA LYS A 119 18.26 -4.62 -2.20
C LYS A 119 19.10 -4.70 -3.48
N ASP A 120 18.45 -4.64 -4.64
CA ASP A 120 19.11 -4.67 -5.95
C ASP A 120 19.95 -3.40 -6.16
N GLN A 121 19.40 -2.22 -5.84
CA GLN A 121 20.13 -0.95 -5.87
C GLN A 121 21.35 -0.96 -4.95
N VAL A 122 21.21 -1.45 -3.71
CA VAL A 122 22.35 -1.58 -2.77
C VAL A 122 23.41 -2.53 -3.34
N ARG A 123 22.99 -3.64 -3.95
CA ARG A 123 23.92 -4.61 -4.54
C ARG A 123 24.66 -4.01 -5.74
N HIS A 124 23.96 -3.27 -6.60
CA HIS A 124 24.57 -2.60 -7.75
C HIS A 124 25.53 -1.48 -7.32
N ASN A 125 25.15 -0.68 -6.32
CA ASN A 125 25.99 0.39 -5.79
C ASN A 125 27.28 -0.14 -5.15
N ASN A 126 27.20 -1.25 -4.40
CA ASN A 126 28.39 -1.88 -3.81
C ASN A 126 29.35 -2.46 -4.85
N VAL A 127 28.84 -3.00 -5.96
CA VAL A 127 29.69 -3.50 -7.05
C VAL A 127 30.37 -2.34 -7.80
N SER A 128 29.69 -1.21 -7.96
CA SER A 128 30.26 -0.01 -8.61
C SER A 128 31.31 0.72 -7.77
N LEU A 129 31.32 0.54 -6.44
CA LEU A 129 32.30 1.11 -5.53
C LEU A 129 33.57 0.26 -5.36
N MET A 130 33.54 -1.01 -5.81
CA MET A 130 34.65 -1.96 -5.74
C MET A 130 35.39 -2.15 -7.08
N ALA A 131 34.94 -1.51 -8.16
CA ALA A 131 35.53 -1.54 -9.50
C ALA A 131 36.29 -0.24 -9.79
#